data_AF-A0A1E1EYX7-F1
#
_entry.id   AF-A0A1E1EYX7-F1
#
_cell.length_a   1.000
_cell.length_b   1.000
_cell.length_c   1.000
_cell.angle_alpha   90.00
_cell.angle_beta   90.00
_cell.angle_gamma   90.00
#
_symmetry.space_group_name_H-M   'P 1'
#
loop_
_entity.id
_entity.type
_entity.pdbx_description
1 polymer ?
#
loop_
_entity_poly.entity_id
_entity_poly.type
_entity_poly.pdbx_seq_one_letter_code
_entity_poly.pdbx_strand_id
1 'polypeptide(L)'
;MARVTIRIDDALYERLQRRARKVGVSVAELLRPAIDQTADPRGGYVYTTQDEILSCVLQTLSILAASVRRRSPETLEQGMADARALLLEKGLLSPDEQP
;
A
#
# COMPACT_ATOMS: atom_id res chain seq x y z
N MET A 1 15.93 -28.95 2.76
CA MET A 1 15.23 -27.65 2.77
C MET A 1 15.58 -26.92 4.06
N ALA A 2 15.91 -25.63 4.02
CA ALA A 2 16.22 -24.87 5.23
C ALA A 2 14.95 -24.68 6.09
N ARG A 3 15.11 -24.63 7.42
CA ARG A 3 13.99 -24.45 8.37
C ARG A 3 14.20 -23.18 9.18
N VAL A 4 13.23 -22.27 9.12
CA VAL A 4 13.16 -21.07 9.95
C VAL A 4 12.04 -21.26 10.98
N THR A 5 12.31 -20.93 12.24
CA THR A 5 11.30 -20.92 13.32
C THR A 5 11.05 -19.49 13.74
N ILE A 6 9.81 -19.03 13.63
CA ILE A 6 9.39 -17.66 13.97
C ILE A 6 8.38 -17.76 15.10
N ARG A 7 8.62 -17.05 16.20
CA ARG A 7 7.62 -16.87 17.25
C ARG A 7 6.75 -15.67 16.88
N ILE A 8 5.45 -15.87 16.83
CA ILE A 8 4.47 -14.82 16.60
C ILE A 8 3.44 -14.85 17.73
N ASP A 9 2.76 -13.72 17.92
CA ASP A 9 1.66 -13.61 18.87
C ASP A 9 0.50 -14.55 18.51
N ASP A 10 -0.15 -15.12 19.51
CA ASP A 10 -1.24 -16.09 19.32
C ASP A 10 -2.42 -15.48 18.55
N ALA A 11 -2.77 -14.20 18.79
CA ALA A 11 -3.85 -13.53 18.08
C ALA A 11 -3.50 -13.30 16.59
N LEU A 12 -2.21 -13.12 16.28
CA LEU A 12 -1.74 -13.07 14.90
C LEU A 12 -1.83 -14.46 14.25
N TYR A 13 -1.42 -15.51 14.94
CA TYR A 13 -1.54 -16.87 14.44
C TYR A 13 -3.01 -17.26 14.16
N GLU A 14 -3.93 -16.92 15.06
CA GLU A 14 -5.37 -17.18 14.87
C GLU A 14 -5.95 -16.44 13.66
N ARG A 15 -5.53 -15.19 13.41
CA ARG A 15 -5.91 -14.45 12.19
C ARG A 15 -5.39 -15.11 10.92
N LEU A 16 -4.13 -15.55 10.93
CA LEU A 16 -3.52 -16.27 9.79
C LEU A 16 -4.23 -17.60 9.56
N GLN A 17 -4.55 -18.34 10.63
CA GLN A 17 -5.25 -19.61 10.54
C GLN A 17 -6.66 -19.45 9.94
N ARG A 18 -7.42 -18.43 10.38
CA ARG A 18 -8.72 -18.10 9.78
C ARG A 18 -8.60 -17.77 8.29
N ARG A 19 -7.59 -17.00 7.89
CA ARG A 19 -7.35 -16.64 6.49
C ARG A 19 -6.96 -17.86 5.64
N ALA A 20 -6.09 -18.71 6.15
CA ALA A 20 -5.64 -19.92 5.46
C ALA A 20 -6.81 -20.90 5.24
N ARG A 21 -7.66 -21.09 6.27
CA ARG A 21 -8.90 -21.88 6.17
C ARG A 21 -9.86 -21.36 5.11
N LYS A 22 -10.04 -20.03 5.01
CA LYS A 22 -10.93 -19.42 4.01
C LYS A 22 -10.53 -19.74 2.57
N VAL A 23 -9.24 -19.97 2.32
CA VAL A 23 -8.72 -20.26 0.97
C VAL A 23 -8.23 -21.71 0.82
N GLY A 24 -8.49 -22.57 1.81
CA GLY A 24 -8.21 -24.01 1.75
C GLY A 24 -6.73 -24.41 1.81
N VAL A 25 -5.86 -23.56 2.38
CA VAL A 25 -4.41 -23.82 2.46
C VAL A 25 -3.91 -23.86 3.91
N SER A 26 -2.69 -24.34 4.12
CA SER A 26 -2.01 -24.25 5.43
C SER A 26 -1.47 -22.84 5.70
N VAL A 27 -1.25 -22.49 6.97
CA VAL A 27 -0.62 -21.21 7.35
C VAL A 27 0.78 -21.07 6.72
N ALA A 28 1.52 -22.18 6.59
CA ALA A 28 2.83 -22.17 5.95
C ALA A 28 2.71 -21.82 4.45
N GLU A 29 1.81 -22.44 3.71
CA GLU A 29 1.56 -22.11 2.29
C GLU A 29 1.10 -20.68 2.10
N LEU A 30 0.28 -20.15 3.03
CA LEU A 30 -0.14 -18.77 3.02
C LEU A 30 1.03 -17.78 3.18
N LEU A 31 2.06 -18.14 3.96
CA LEU A 31 3.20 -17.27 4.28
C LEU A 31 4.37 -17.39 3.28
N ARG A 32 4.52 -18.52 2.60
CA ARG A 32 5.62 -18.77 1.65
C ARG A 32 5.81 -17.64 0.63
N PRO A 33 4.76 -17.11 -0.03
CA PRO A 33 4.94 -16.00 -0.99
C PRO A 33 5.54 -14.74 -0.37
N ALA A 34 5.20 -14.43 0.89
CA ALA A 34 5.77 -13.28 1.60
C ALA A 34 7.25 -13.50 1.94
N ILE A 35 7.63 -14.73 2.29
CA ILE A 35 9.03 -15.10 2.53
C ILE A 35 9.82 -15.04 1.22
N ASP A 36 9.26 -15.56 0.12
CA ASP A 36 9.89 -15.51 -1.21
C ASP A 36 10.08 -14.06 -1.68
N GLN A 37 9.07 -13.21 -1.49
CA GLN A 37 9.15 -11.78 -1.79
C GLN A 37 10.24 -11.08 -0.95
N THR A 38 10.36 -11.45 0.33
CA THR A 38 11.41 -10.90 1.21
C THR A 38 12.82 -11.31 0.76
N ALA A 39 12.93 -12.44 0.08
CA ALA A 39 14.19 -12.94 -0.46
C ALA A 39 14.51 -12.44 -1.87
N ASP A 40 13.59 -11.75 -2.56
CA ASP A 40 13.80 -11.26 -3.94
C ASP A 40 14.53 -9.90 -3.94
N PRO A 41 15.79 -9.83 -4.41
CA PRO A 41 16.54 -8.57 -4.49
C PRO A 41 16.04 -7.63 -5.60
N ARG A 42 15.23 -8.10 -6.56
CA ARG A 42 14.57 -7.27 -7.59
C ARG A 42 13.15 -6.87 -7.18
N GLY A 43 12.57 -7.57 -6.22
CA GLY A 43 11.26 -7.31 -5.63
C GLY A 43 11.29 -6.25 -4.54
N GLY A 44 11.89 -5.08 -4.82
CA GLY A 44 11.79 -3.87 -3.99
C GLY A 44 12.07 -4.06 -2.50
N TYR A 45 13.32 -3.80 -2.10
CA TYR A 45 13.79 -3.58 -0.73
C TYR A 45 12.68 -3.43 0.34
N VAL A 46 12.55 -4.45 1.21
CA VAL A 46 11.62 -4.50 2.36
C VAL A 46 11.87 -3.38 3.41
N TYR A 47 12.96 -2.62 3.28
CA TYR A 47 13.44 -1.67 4.30
C TYR A 47 13.47 -0.18 3.91
N THR A 48 13.31 0.21 2.64
CA THR A 48 12.91 1.59 2.32
C THR A 48 11.42 1.66 2.61
N THR A 49 11.07 2.29 3.73
CA THR A 49 9.68 2.33 4.19
C THR A 49 8.84 2.90 3.06
N GLN A 50 7.66 2.32 2.82
CA GLN A 50 6.68 2.91 1.90
C GLN A 50 6.47 4.40 2.22
N ASP A 51 6.71 4.79 3.48
CA ASP A 51 6.74 6.15 3.99
C ASP A 51 7.80 7.06 3.33
N GLU A 52 9.01 6.57 3.01
CA GLU A 52 10.02 7.37 2.30
C GLU A 52 9.59 7.65 0.87
N ILE A 53 9.06 6.64 0.17
CA ILE A 53 8.52 6.80 -1.18
C ILE A 53 7.31 7.72 -1.14
N LEU A 54 6.38 7.50 -0.21
CA LEU A 54 5.21 8.33 0.00
C LEU A 54 5.60 9.77 0.33
N SER A 55 6.61 9.97 1.17
CA SER A 55 7.15 11.29 1.52
C SER A 55 7.69 12.02 0.29
N CYS A 56 8.50 11.36 -0.54
CA CYS A 56 9.00 11.92 -1.80
C CYS A 56 7.87 12.27 -2.77
N VAL A 57 6.85 11.41 -2.88
CA VAL A 57 5.67 11.65 -3.73
C VAL A 57 4.87 12.84 -3.22
N LEU A 58 4.57 12.90 -1.92
CA LEU A 58 3.81 14.00 -1.30
C LEU A 58 4.54 15.34 -1.45
N GLN A 59 5.87 15.37 -1.22
CA GLN A 59 6.66 16.58 -1.40
C GLN A 59 6.63 17.07 -2.86
N THR A 60 6.84 16.16 -3.82
CA THR A 60 6.83 16.48 -5.24
C THR A 60 5.47 17.00 -5.71
N LEU A 61 4.39 16.30 -5.35
CA LEU A 61 3.02 16.70 -5.72
C LEU A 61 2.62 18.02 -5.05
N SER A 62 3.06 18.28 -3.82
CA SER A 62 2.79 19.54 -3.12
C SER A 62 3.46 20.74 -3.80
N ILE A 63 4.73 20.59 -4.22
CA ILE A 63 5.45 21.60 -5.00
C ILE A 63 4.75 21.83 -6.35
N LEU A 64 4.37 20.75 -7.03
CA LEU A 64 3.66 20.84 -8.31
C LEU A 64 2.31 21.56 -8.14
N ALA A 65 1.49 21.17 -7.17
CA ALA A 65 0.21 21.79 -6.89
C ALA A 65 0.37 23.29 -6.58
N ALA A 66 1.37 23.68 -5.79
CA ALA A 66 1.66 25.09 -5.54
C ALA A 66 2.05 25.85 -6.82
N SER A 67 2.85 25.21 -7.68
CA SER A 67 3.29 25.78 -8.96
C SER A 67 2.16 25.91 -9.98
N VAL A 68 1.26 24.92 -10.05
CA VAL A 68 0.08 24.95 -10.94
C VAL A 68 -0.94 25.96 -10.42
N ARG A 69 -1.27 25.95 -9.13
CA ARG A 69 -2.21 26.90 -8.50
C ARG A 69 -1.87 28.36 -8.82
N ARG A 70 -0.57 28.69 -8.83
CA ARG A 70 -0.09 30.05 -9.14
C ARG A 70 -0.31 30.42 -10.61
N ARG A 71 -0.24 29.45 -11.53
CA ARG A 71 -0.28 29.67 -12.98
C ARG A 71 -1.68 29.51 -13.58
N SER A 72 -2.45 28.56 -13.05
CA SER A 72 -3.78 28.19 -13.53
C SER A 72 -4.53 27.46 -12.39
N PRO A 73 -5.22 28.20 -11.50
CA PRO A 73 -5.98 27.61 -10.41
C PRO A 73 -7.11 26.70 -10.91
N GLU A 74 -7.77 27.05 -12.01
CA GLU A 74 -8.82 26.25 -12.65
C GLU A 74 -8.32 24.87 -13.13
N THR A 75 -7.08 24.80 -13.64
CA THR A 75 -6.49 23.51 -14.02
C THR A 75 -6.20 22.65 -12.80
N LEU A 76 -5.78 23.25 -11.69
CA LEU A 76 -5.57 22.52 -10.44
C LEU A 76 -6.90 21.98 -9.91
N GLU A 77 -7.96 22.78 -9.89
CA GLU A 77 -9.28 22.35 -9.43
C GLU A 77 -9.82 21.18 -10.25
N GLN A 78 -9.76 21.28 -11.59
CA GLN A 78 -10.20 20.19 -12.47
C GLN A 78 -9.36 18.92 -12.26
N GLY A 79 -8.03 19.04 -12.23
CA GLY A 79 -7.14 17.90 -12.03
C GLY A 79 -7.35 17.22 -10.67
N MET A 80 -7.65 17.99 -9.62
CA MET A 80 -8.00 17.44 -8.31
C MET A 80 -9.36 16.73 -8.31
N ALA A 81 -10.35 17.24 -9.05
CA ALA A 81 -11.64 16.58 -9.21
C ALA A 81 -11.50 15.24 -9.95
N ASP A 82 -10.76 15.23 -11.07
CA ASP A 82 -10.49 14.02 -11.86
C ASP A 82 -9.73 12.98 -11.04
N ALA A 83 -8.71 13.40 -10.29
CA ALA A 83 -7.94 12.52 -9.41
C ALA A 83 -8.82 11.90 -8.32
N ARG A 84 -9.73 12.68 -7.70
CA ARG A 84 -10.68 12.15 -6.71
C ARG A 84 -11.63 11.12 -7.33
N ALA A 85 -12.16 11.38 -8.52
CA ALA A 85 -13.03 10.45 -9.22
C ALA A 85 -12.32 9.12 -9.50
N LEU A 86 -11.07 9.17 -9.98
CA LEU A 86 -10.24 7.97 -10.20
C LEU A 86 -9.96 7.21 -8.90
N LEU A 87 -9.59 7.91 -7.83
CA LEU A 87 -9.32 7.27 -6.55
C LEU A 87 -10.56 6.60 -5.96
N LEU A 88 -11.74 7.21 -6.09
CA LEU A 88 -13.01 6.59 -5.71
C LEU A 88 -13.29 5.33 -6.54
N GLU A 89 -13.11 5.38 -7.86
CA GLU A 89 -13.29 4.21 -8.76
C GLU A 89 -12.37 3.05 -8.37
N LYS A 90 -11.14 3.35 -7.92
CA LYS A 90 -10.17 2.33 -7.47
C LYS A 90 -10.34 1.90 -6.01
N GLY A 91 -11.30 2.47 -5.28
CA GLY A 91 -11.51 2.17 -3.86
C GLY A 91 -10.38 2.68 -2.95
N LEU A 92 -9.66 3.70 -3.39
CA LEU A 92 -8.55 4.34 -2.68
C LEU A 92 -8.97 5.59 -1.89
N LEU A 93 -10.21 6.05 -2.08
CA LEU A 93 -10.88 7.06 -1.26
C LEU A 93 -12.18 6.49 -0.72
N SER A 94 -12.50 6.79 0.53
CA SER A 94 -13.78 6.43 1.12
C SER A 94 -14.85 7.44 0.68
N PRO A 95 -16.10 7.02 0.43
CA PRO A 95 -17.20 7.94 0.12
C PRO A 95 -17.44 9.01 1.20
N ASP A 96 -17.12 8.68 2.46
CA ASP A 96 -17.29 9.55 3.63
C ASP A 96 -16.17 10.60 3.79
N GLU A 97 -15.12 10.55 2.96
CA GLU A 97 -14.00 11.51 2.97
C GLU A 97 -14.23 12.70 2.01
N GLN A 98 -15.49 12.91 1.57
CA GLN A 98 -15.89 14.10 0.84
C GLN A 98 -16.07 15.28 1.81
N PRO A 99 -15.46 16.45 1.54
CA PRO A 99 -15.64 17.66 2.35
C PRO A 99 -17.05 18.25 2.26
#